data_AF-A0A7L7IK94-F1
#
_entry.id   AF-A0A7L7IK94-F1
#
_cell.length_a   1.000
_cell.length_b   1.000
_cell.length_c   1.000
_cell.angle_alpha   90.00
_cell.angle_beta   90.00
_cell.angle_gamma   90.00
#
_symmetry.space_group_name_H-M   'P 1'
#
loop_
_entity.id
_entity.type
_entity.pdbx_description
1 polymer ?
#
loop_
_entity_poly.entity_id
_entity_poly.type
_entity_poly.pdbx_seq_one_letter_code
_entity_poly.pdbx_strand_id
1 'polypeptide(L)'
;MSNIDKQALVIPQREKHDWSQAVMRDCDFCQQWALTVKHSDGGCICASCCDSEYTTALSIALVVAMERSEAAEKRIAELESKEQHSERQSVIDALASSGEEWSDIEEYMQKWDAARAAAAGKGE
;
A
#
# COMPACT_ATOMS: atom_id res chain seq x y z
N MET A 1 18.03 13.30 -1.34
CA MET A 1 17.20 12.38 -0.53
C MET A 1 15.77 12.89 -0.61
N SER A 2 15.00 12.40 -1.58
CA SER A 2 13.62 12.85 -1.80
C SER A 2 12.74 12.47 -0.61
N ASN A 3 11.89 13.41 -0.19
CA ASN A 3 10.84 13.20 0.79
C ASN A 3 10.01 11.99 0.36
N ILE A 4 10.24 10.83 0.98
CA ILE A 4 9.29 9.72 0.94
C ILE A 4 8.10 10.26 1.72
N ASP A 5 6.98 10.51 1.04
CA ASP A 5 5.73 10.96 1.66
C ASP A 5 5.35 9.99 2.80
N LYS A 6 5.74 10.36 4.02
CA LYS A 6 5.34 9.72 5.28
C LYS A 6 3.91 10.09 5.63
N GLN A 7 3.02 10.16 4.64
CA GLN A 7 1.61 10.35 4.95
C GLN A 7 1.17 9.07 5.67
N ALA A 8 0.88 9.17 6.97
CA ALA A 8 0.44 8.02 7.75
C ALA A 8 -0.92 7.56 7.23
N LEU A 9 -1.10 6.25 7.10
CA LEU A 9 -2.45 5.70 6.88
C LEU A 9 -3.29 6.04 8.12
N VAL A 10 -4.36 6.80 7.93
CA VAL A 10 -5.30 7.14 8.99
C VAL A 10 -6.25 5.98 9.16
N ILE A 11 -6.16 5.28 10.29
CA ILE A 11 -7.09 4.21 10.65
C ILE A 11 -8.30 4.87 11.32
N PRO A 12 -9.51 4.78 10.72
CA PRO A 12 -10.72 5.33 11.32
C PRO A 12 -10.94 4.73 12.71
N GLN A 13 -11.38 5.56 13.65
CA GLN A 13 -11.76 5.10 14.98
C GLN A 13 -13.28 5.01 15.05
N ARG A 14 -13.78 3.95 15.69
CA ARG A 14 -15.21 3.83 15.97
C ARG A 14 -15.60 4.84 17.04
N GLU A 15 -16.61 5.66 16.76
CA GLU A 15 -17.19 6.53 17.78
C GLU A 15 -17.75 5.71 18.95
N LYS A 16 -17.42 6.13 20.16
CA LYS A 16 -17.88 5.48 21.38
C LYS A 16 -19.08 6.26 21.92
N HIS A 17 -20.23 5.60 21.96
CA HIS A 17 -21.43 6.14 22.59
C HIS A 17 -21.68 5.48 23.94
N ASP A 18 -22.26 6.24 24.86
CA ASP A 18 -22.81 5.71 26.11
C ASP A 18 -24.19 5.09 25.83
N TRP A 19 -24.18 3.79 25.51
CA TRP A 19 -25.41 3.03 25.25
C TRP A 19 -26.31 2.86 26.49
N SER A 20 -25.84 3.20 27.70
CA SER A 20 -26.71 3.22 28.88
C SER A 20 -27.77 4.34 28.81
N GLN A 21 -27.53 5.37 28.00
CA GLN A 21 -28.45 6.49 27.77
C GLN A 21 -29.39 6.25 26.57
N ALA A 22 -29.34 5.06 25.98
CA ALA A 22 -30.10 4.77 24.78
C ALA A 22 -31.61 4.72 25.05
N VAL A 23 -32.38 5.29 24.14
CA VAL A 23 -33.85 5.35 24.21
C VAL A 23 -34.47 4.74 22.96
N MET A 24 -35.61 4.05 23.12
CA MET A 24 -36.39 3.52 22.00
C MET A 24 -37.03 4.67 21.23
N ARG A 25 -36.66 4.82 19.96
CA ARG A 25 -37.25 5.77 19.01
C ARG A 25 -36.85 5.39 17.58
N ASP A 26 -37.41 6.09 16.61
CA ASP A 26 -36.93 5.97 15.23
C ASP A 26 -35.50 6.48 15.11
N CYS A 27 -34.65 5.68 14.48
CA CYS A 27 -33.30 6.06 14.10
C CYS A 27 -33.36 7.05 12.94
N ASP A 28 -32.70 8.20 13.05
CA ASP A 28 -32.72 9.24 12.02
C ASP A 28 -32.01 8.81 10.72
N PHE A 29 -31.24 7.70 10.75
CA PHE A 29 -30.43 7.20 9.64
C PHE A 29 -31.11 6.07 8.85
N CYS A 30 -31.72 5.11 9.54
CA CYS A 30 -32.40 3.97 8.90
C CYS A 30 -33.92 3.97 9.07
N GLN A 31 -34.47 4.94 9.81
CA GLN A 31 -35.91 5.11 10.09
C GLN A 31 -36.56 3.87 10.72
N GLN A 32 -35.76 2.99 11.33
CA GLN A 32 -36.25 1.83 12.07
C GLN A 32 -36.44 2.19 13.54
N TRP A 33 -37.51 1.66 14.14
CA TRP A 33 -37.73 1.73 15.58
C TRP A 33 -36.69 0.89 16.33
N ALA A 34 -35.76 1.54 17.04
CA ALA A 34 -34.62 0.90 17.66
C ALA A 34 -34.18 1.60 18.95
N LEU A 35 -33.27 0.98 19.70
CA LEU A 35 -32.52 1.67 20.76
C LEU A 35 -31.53 2.61 20.09
N THR A 36 -31.66 3.91 20.38
CA THR A 36 -30.85 4.97 19.78
C THR A 36 -30.18 5.84 20.82
N VAL A 37 -29.04 6.40 20.47
CA VAL A 37 -28.27 7.37 21.26
C VAL A 37 -28.12 8.66 20.47
N LYS A 38 -27.72 9.75 21.14
CA LYS A 38 -27.39 11.00 20.45
C LYS A 38 -26.14 10.84 19.59
N HIS A 39 -26.29 11.18 18.32
CA HIS A 39 -25.20 11.25 17.34
C HIS A 39 -24.57 12.66 17.35
N SER A 40 -23.36 12.77 16.80
CA SER A 40 -22.56 13.99 16.78
C SER A 40 -23.20 15.14 15.99
N ASP A 41 -24.05 14.82 15.00
CA ASP A 41 -24.85 15.78 14.22
C ASP A 41 -26.15 16.25 14.92
N GLY A 42 -26.42 15.76 16.14
CA GLY A 42 -27.62 16.05 16.91
C GLY A 42 -28.80 15.08 16.68
N GLY A 43 -28.68 14.18 15.69
CA GLY A 43 -29.61 13.10 15.41
C GLY A 43 -29.58 11.97 16.44
N CYS A 44 -30.39 10.95 16.20
CA CYS A 44 -30.50 9.74 17.01
C CYS A 44 -30.10 8.54 16.16
N ILE A 45 -29.01 7.88 16.54
CA ILE A 45 -28.43 6.76 15.78
C ILE A 45 -28.62 5.44 16.52
N CYS A 46 -28.95 4.37 15.80
CA CYS A 46 -29.00 3.02 16.36
C CYS A 46 -27.63 2.33 16.27
N ALA A 47 -27.43 1.26 17.04
CA ALA A 47 -26.14 0.55 17.08
C ALA A 47 -25.70 0.02 15.71
N SER A 48 -26.65 -0.47 14.91
CA SER A 48 -26.38 -0.95 13.55
C SER A 48 -25.89 0.15 12.62
N CYS A 49 -26.51 1.34 12.65
CA CYS A 49 -26.06 2.48 11.85
C CYS A 49 -24.67 2.96 12.29
N CYS A 50 -24.40 3.01 13.59
CA CYS A 50 -23.07 3.35 14.13
C CYS A 50 -21.98 2.37 13.66
N ASP A 51 -22.28 1.05 13.66
CA ASP A 51 -21.35 0.05 13.14
C ASP A 51 -21.21 0.14 11.61
N SER A 52 -22.27 0.46 10.88
CA SER A 52 -22.26 0.66 9.44
C SER A 52 -21.37 1.84 9.02
N GLU A 53 -21.44 2.96 9.74
CA GLU A 53 -20.58 4.13 9.49
C GLU A 53 -19.10 3.79 9.70
N TYR A 54 -18.79 3.14 10.84
CA TYR A 54 -17.44 2.72 11.16
C TYR A 54 -16.89 1.71 10.13
N THR A 55 -17.65 0.68 9.79
CA THR A 55 -17.21 -0.36 8.84
C THR A 55 -17.06 0.20 7.43
N THR A 56 -17.89 1.17 7.03
CA THR A 56 -17.75 1.87 5.75
C THR A 56 -16.46 2.69 5.72
N ALA A 57 -16.21 3.49 6.77
CA ALA A 57 -14.97 4.27 6.89
C ALA A 57 -13.74 3.35 6.87
N LEU A 58 -13.78 2.24 7.61
CA LEU A 58 -12.70 1.25 7.65
C LEU A 58 -12.47 0.59 6.29
N SER A 59 -13.53 0.24 5.57
CA SER A 59 -13.44 -0.36 4.23
C SER A 59 -12.78 0.61 3.24
N ILE A 60 -13.15 1.89 3.28
CA ILE A 60 -12.52 2.93 2.46
C ILE A 60 -11.03 3.03 2.79
N ALA A 61 -10.67 3.08 4.08
CA ALA A 61 -9.27 3.16 4.50
C ALA A 61 -8.45 1.93 4.04
N LEU A 62 -9.07 0.74 4.06
CA LEU A 62 -8.44 -0.49 3.58
C LEU A 62 -8.17 -0.43 2.06
N VAL A 63 -9.15 -0.02 1.26
CA VAL A 63 -8.96 0.13 -0.20
C VAL A 63 -7.82 1.09 -0.51
N VAL A 64 -7.78 2.24 0.15
CA VAL A 64 -6.69 3.22 -0.01
C VAL A 64 -5.33 2.63 0.37
N ALA A 65 -5.28 1.81 1.44
CA ALA A 65 -4.04 1.14 1.84
C ALA A 65 -3.57 0.12 0.80
N MET A 66 -4.49 -0.64 0.21
CA MET A 66 -4.18 -1.61 -0.84
C MET A 66 -3.64 -0.92 -2.10
N GLU A 67 -4.33 0.10 -2.60
CA GLU A 67 -3.88 0.87 -3.78
C GLU A 67 -2.48 1.47 -3.57
N ARG A 68 -2.20 1.96 -2.36
CA ARG A 68 -0.88 2.48 -2.02
C ARG A 68 0.19 1.39 -1.96
N SER A 69 -0.14 0.21 -1.44
CA SER A 69 0.78 -0.94 -1.41
C SER A 69 1.15 -1.35 -2.84
N GLU A 70 0.15 -1.52 -3.71
CA GLU A 70 0.37 -1.86 -5.12
C GLU A 70 1.22 -0.81 -5.85
N ALA A 71 0.97 0.48 -5.59
CA ALA A 71 1.76 1.57 -6.17
C ALA A 71 3.21 1.55 -5.66
N ALA A 72 3.43 1.23 -4.38
CA ALA A 72 4.75 1.10 -3.81
C ALA A 72 5.52 -0.09 -4.40
N GLU A 73 4.86 -1.25 -4.55
CA GLU A 73 5.44 -2.44 -5.17
C GLU A 73 5.83 -2.19 -6.63
N LYS A 74 4.96 -1.56 -7.42
CA LYS A 74 5.29 -1.16 -8.81
C LYS A 74 6.51 -0.25 -8.85
N ARG A 75 6.57 0.74 -7.96
CA ARG A 75 7.70 1.67 -7.88
C ARG A 75 9.00 0.97 -7.46
N ILE A 76 8.93 -0.01 -6.57
CA ILE A 76 10.10 -0.83 -6.19
C ILE A 76 10.57 -1.62 -7.40
N ALA A 77 9.68 -2.35 -8.08
CA ALA A 77 10.03 -3.12 -9.27
C ALA A 77 10.65 -2.25 -10.38
N GLU A 78 10.12 -1.05 -10.61
CA GLU A 78 10.68 -0.08 -11.55
C GLU A 78 12.09 0.39 -11.15
N LEU A 79 12.34 0.62 -9.85
CA LEU A 79 13.64 1.03 -9.34
C LEU A 79 14.65 -0.11 -9.42
N GLU A 80 14.25 -1.33 -9.06
CA GLU A 80 15.10 -2.53 -9.17
C GLU A 80 15.50 -2.79 -10.62
N SER A 81 14.58 -2.63 -11.58
CA SER A 81 14.90 -2.76 -13.01
C SER A 81 15.92 -1.70 -13.47
N LYS A 82 15.76 -0.45 -13.02
CA LYS A 82 16.72 0.64 -13.32
C LYS A 82 18.08 0.40 -12.68
N GLU A 83 18.11 -0.08 -11.45
CA GLU A 83 19.34 -0.42 -10.74
C GLU A 83 20.08 -1.55 -11.46
N GLN A 84 19.39 -2.64 -11.81
CA GLN A 84 19.99 -3.74 -12.57
C GLN A 84 20.57 -3.25 -13.90
N HIS A 85 19.85 -2.39 -14.63
CA HIS A 85 20.36 -1.82 -15.88
C HIS A 85 21.60 -0.92 -15.65
N SER A 86 21.58 -0.09 -14.61
CA SER A 86 22.70 0.79 -14.24
C SER A 86 23.93 -0.01 -13.81
N GLU A 87 23.75 -1.05 -13.00
CA GLU A 87 24.83 -1.95 -12.57
C GLU A 87 25.44 -2.66 -13.79
N ARG A 88 24.59 -3.19 -14.67
CA ARG A 88 25.01 -3.85 -15.91
C ARG A 88 25.85 -2.91 -16.76
N GLN A 89 25.40 -1.68 -16.97
CA GLN A 89 26.13 -0.68 -17.76
C GLN A 89 27.46 -0.29 -17.09
N SER A 90 27.48 -0.11 -15.77
CA SER A 90 28.71 0.20 -15.05
C SER A 90 29.79 -0.88 -15.19
N VAL A 91 29.39 -2.15 -15.25
CA VAL A 91 30.32 -3.26 -15.47
C VAL A 91 30.88 -3.22 -16.90
N ILE A 92 30.03 -2.98 -17.89
CA ILE A 92 30.44 -2.83 -19.30
C ILE A 92 31.44 -1.68 -19.44
N ASP A 93 31.12 -0.52 -18.87
CA ASP A 93 31.98 0.66 -18.94
C ASP A 93 33.34 0.40 -18.29
N ALA A 94 33.37 -0.31 -17.16
CA ALA A 94 34.60 -0.69 -16.48
C ALA A 94 35.48 -1.62 -17.34
N LEU A 95 34.89 -2.68 -17.93
CA LEU A 95 35.62 -3.63 -18.78
C LEU A 95 36.12 -2.98 -20.08
N ALA A 96 35.30 -2.14 -20.69
CA ALA A 96 35.70 -1.38 -21.88
C ALA A 96 36.86 -0.42 -21.54
N SER A 97 36.83 0.21 -20.35
CA SER A 97 37.90 1.10 -19.90
C SER A 97 39.22 0.39 -19.57
N SER A 98 39.17 -0.90 -19.20
CA SER A 98 40.38 -1.72 -18.99
C SER A 98 40.99 -2.24 -20.29
N GLY A 99 40.35 -1.99 -21.44
CA GLY A 99 40.84 -2.39 -22.76
C GLY A 99 40.51 -3.84 -23.14
N GLU A 100 39.51 -4.44 -22.50
CA GLU A 100 39.01 -5.77 -22.87
C GLU A 100 38.40 -5.75 -24.27
N GLU A 101 38.55 -6.85 -25.03
CA GLU A 101 37.92 -6.95 -26.34
C GLU A 101 36.40 -7.06 -26.19
N TRP A 102 35.65 -6.51 -27.15
CA TRP A 102 34.19 -6.54 -27.10
C TRP A 102 33.62 -7.96 -27.02
N SER A 103 34.28 -8.93 -27.68
CA SER A 103 33.91 -10.35 -27.64
C SER A 103 33.97 -10.93 -26.22
N ASP A 104 35.04 -10.63 -25.48
CA ASP A 104 35.25 -11.07 -24.10
C ASP A 104 34.26 -10.41 -23.13
N ILE A 105 33.98 -9.12 -23.34
CA ILE A 105 32.96 -8.38 -22.58
C ILE A 105 31.58 -9.02 -22.80
N GLU A 106 31.22 -9.34 -24.04
CA GLU A 106 29.93 -9.94 -24.37
C GLU A 106 29.79 -11.33 -23.72
N GLU A 107 30.81 -12.18 -23.80
CA GLU A 107 30.81 -13.50 -23.16
C GLU A 107 30.70 -13.38 -21.62
N TYR A 108 31.41 -12.43 -21.02
CA TYR A 108 31.33 -12.17 -19.58
C TYR A 108 29.92 -11.72 -19.18
N MET A 109 29.34 -10.76 -19.91
CA MET A 109 28.00 -10.23 -19.61
C MET A 109 26.92 -11.29 -19.78
N GLN A 110 27.03 -12.22 -20.73
CA GLN A 110 26.12 -13.36 -20.85
C GLN A 110 26.15 -14.25 -19.60
N LYS A 111 27.34 -14.57 -19.08
CA LYS A 111 27.48 -15.35 -17.83
C LYS A 111 26.95 -14.59 -16.63
N TRP A 112 27.19 -13.28 -16.57
CA TRP A 112 26.72 -12.39 -15.51
C TRP A 112 25.19 -12.28 -15.48
N ASP A 113 24.56 -12.03 -16.64
CA ASP A 113 23.12 -11.95 -16.81
C ASP A 113 22.46 -13.30 -16.43
N ALA A 114 23.04 -14.43 -16.85
CA ALA A 114 22.55 -15.78 -16.50
C ALA A 114 22.63 -16.07 -14.99
N ALA A 115 23.73 -15.69 -14.33
CA ALA A 115 23.89 -15.87 -12.89
C ALA A 115 22.86 -15.07 -12.09
N ARG A 116 22.55 -13.84 -12.51
CA ARG A 116 21.53 -13.00 -11.85
C ARG A 116 20.10 -13.48 -12.10
N ALA A 117 19.80 -13.91 -13.32
CA ALA A 117 18.50 -14.54 -13.61
C ALA A 117 18.25 -15.79 -12.74
N ALA A 118 19.29 -16.62 -12.55
CA ALA A 118 19.21 -17.81 -11.69
C ALA A 118 19.07 -17.47 -10.19
N ALA A 119 19.56 -16.31 -9.74
CA ALA A 119 19.41 -15.85 -8.36
C ALA A 119 18.01 -15.28 -8.08
N ALA A 120 17.41 -14.58 -9.05
CA ALA A 120 16.05 -14.03 -8.93
C ALA A 120 14.96 -15.12 -8.83
N GLY A 121 15.15 -16.27 -9.50
CA GLY A 121 14.18 -17.38 -9.50
C GLY A 121 14.22 -18.34 -8.30
N LYS A 122 15.01 -18.07 -7.25
CA LYS A 122 15.16 -18.96 -6.07
C LYS A 122 14.30 -18.55 -4.86
N GLY A 123 13.35 -17.63 -5.03
CA GLY A 123 12.53 -17.05 -3.97
C GLY A 123 11.07 -17.49 -3.91
N GLU A 124 10.69 -18.59 -4.58
CA GLU A 124 9.35 -19.22 -4.49
C GLU A 124 9.34 -20.45 -3.58
#